data_AF-A0A2N1TY22-F1
#
_entry.id   AF-A0A2N1TY22-F1
#
_cell.length_a   1.000
_cell.length_b   1.000
_cell.length_c   1.000
_cell.angle_alpha   90.00
_cell.angle_beta   90.00
_cell.angle_gamma   90.00
#
_symmetry.space_group_name_H-M   'P 1'
#
loop_
_entity.id
_entity.type
_entity.pdbx_description
1 polymer ?
#
loop_
_entity_poly.entity_id
_entity_poly.type
_entity_poly.pdbx_seq_one_letter_code
_entity_poly.pdbx_strand_id
1 'polypeptide(L)'
;MDLASHKTTLLTAILCVALTISVSAGELPAIYKVAFDVGAQFYDYQNYQRIPYFHGGIDLCVPAGTDVYTPVSGRVSVSDYKILASSNPHRFSYTRTPFRRGMTSNTRYLEVAVVDENGNSWMFRHIDPSSVPTEIFAAADSGKSVTAGSKIGAVARWHQPVFPEKRNYDHIHLEIIGPDGSYLNPAALVATVKDYYPPIIHNVYAVKHGRDEGVALDGNNRTLSSKIDIVIGANDRMNRSAYQHALYTAAWSLERLNDDGSVTSQVPEQEVFRFDRLPFTGERIQLSTVIYKDSISAGSGRIRANGADGPRFFLINLTSGTTASGYSPTNHLDTTRLANGRYRLTIKVTDSAGNPRQKSVEFQIRN
;
A
#
# COMPACT_ATOMS: atom_id res chain seq x y z
N MET A 1 0.06 -34.02 75.56
CA MET A 1 -0.85 -33.70 74.45
C MET A 1 -0.39 -32.37 73.90
N ASP A 2 0.44 -32.39 72.86
CA ASP A 2 0.60 -31.26 71.95
C ASP A 2 1.34 -31.78 70.70
N LEU A 3 0.61 -31.80 69.58
CA LEU A 3 1.09 -32.23 68.26
C LEU A 3 1.71 -31.02 67.56
N ALA A 4 3.03 -30.98 67.41
CA ALA A 4 3.69 -30.11 66.44
C ALA A 4 4.05 -30.94 65.19
N SER A 5 3.16 -30.89 64.20
CA SER A 5 3.38 -31.46 62.87
C SER A 5 4.13 -30.45 61.99
N HIS A 6 5.40 -30.74 61.68
CA HIS A 6 6.18 -30.00 60.70
C HIS A 6 5.69 -30.32 59.28
N LYS A 7 5.15 -29.32 58.59
CA LYS A 7 4.91 -29.35 57.15
C LYS A 7 6.19 -28.97 56.42
N THR A 8 6.79 -29.92 55.73
CA THR A 8 7.86 -29.69 54.75
C THR A 8 7.20 -29.29 53.42
N THR A 9 7.35 -28.04 53.00
CA THR A 9 6.91 -27.59 51.66
C THR A 9 8.09 -27.71 50.70
N LEU A 10 8.05 -28.72 49.84
CA LEU A 10 9.00 -28.90 48.74
C LEU A 10 8.58 -27.97 47.58
N LEU A 11 9.34 -26.90 47.35
CA LEU A 11 9.18 -26.06 46.15
C LEU A 11 9.95 -26.71 45.00
N THR A 12 9.23 -27.38 44.10
CA THR A 12 9.79 -27.82 42.81
C THR A 12 9.65 -26.68 41.81
N ALA A 13 10.74 -25.93 41.57
CA ALA A 13 10.80 -24.95 40.50
C ALA A 13 10.96 -25.67 39.15
N ILE A 14 9.88 -25.76 38.39
CA ILE A 14 9.92 -26.19 36.99
C ILE A 14 10.44 -25.01 36.16
N LEU A 15 11.71 -25.06 35.80
CA LEU A 15 12.34 -24.12 34.88
C LEU A 15 11.95 -24.51 33.44
N CYS A 16 10.81 -24.00 32.96
CA CYS A 16 10.45 -24.05 31.54
C CYS A 16 11.37 -23.12 30.75
N VAL A 17 12.52 -23.64 30.30
CA VAL A 17 13.33 -22.98 29.27
C VAL A 17 12.59 -23.13 27.95
N ALA A 18 11.80 -22.12 27.59
CA ALA A 18 11.27 -21.98 26.24
C ALA A 18 12.45 -21.64 25.32
N LEU A 19 13.03 -22.66 24.66
CA LEU A 19 13.88 -22.43 23.50
C LEU A 19 12.99 -21.88 22.37
N THR A 20 13.02 -20.56 22.16
CA THR A 20 12.57 -19.98 20.90
C THR A 20 13.55 -20.41 19.82
N ILE A 21 13.22 -21.50 19.12
CA ILE A 21 13.86 -21.85 17.85
C ILE A 21 13.41 -20.80 16.85
N SER A 22 14.19 -19.73 16.70
CA SER A 22 14.08 -18.83 15.57
C SER A 22 14.53 -19.61 14.33
N VAL A 23 13.59 -20.27 13.66
CA VAL A 23 13.80 -20.76 12.30
C VAL A 23 14.01 -19.50 11.46
N SER A 24 15.25 -19.20 11.10
CA SER A 24 15.50 -18.19 10.07
C SER A 24 14.93 -18.76 8.78
N ALA A 25 13.78 -18.26 8.34
CA ALA A 25 13.34 -18.48 6.98
C ALA A 25 14.50 -18.04 6.08
N GLY A 26 15.06 -18.97 5.30
CA GLY A 26 16.12 -18.63 4.35
C GLY A 26 15.62 -17.55 3.40
N GLU A 27 16.52 -16.67 2.96
CA GLU A 27 16.16 -15.65 1.97
C GLU A 27 15.54 -16.31 0.74
N LEU A 28 14.38 -15.81 0.32
CA LEU A 28 13.74 -16.30 -0.90
C LEU A 28 14.63 -16.00 -2.11
N PRO A 29 14.70 -16.91 -3.11
CA PRO A 29 15.38 -16.63 -4.37
C PRO A 29 14.95 -15.30 -4.99
N ALA A 30 15.91 -14.54 -5.49
CA ALA A 30 15.65 -13.24 -6.10
C ALA A 30 14.84 -13.36 -7.39
N ILE A 31 13.91 -12.42 -7.60
CA ILE A 31 13.11 -12.33 -8.83
C ILE A 31 13.97 -11.97 -10.04
N TYR A 32 14.99 -11.14 -9.82
CA TYR A 32 15.99 -10.77 -10.81
C TYR A 32 17.40 -11.09 -10.29
N LYS A 33 18.30 -11.42 -11.21
CA LYS A 33 19.74 -11.58 -10.91
C LYS A 33 20.55 -10.30 -11.19
N VAL A 34 19.86 -9.18 -11.36
CA VAL A 34 20.43 -7.86 -11.64
C VAL A 34 19.78 -6.82 -10.73
N ALA A 35 20.41 -5.67 -10.59
CA ALA A 35 19.80 -4.54 -9.90
C ALA A 35 18.57 -4.05 -10.67
N PHE A 36 17.55 -3.62 -9.92
CA PHE A 36 16.30 -3.07 -10.43
C PHE A 36 15.90 -1.86 -9.59
N ASP A 37 15.00 -1.04 -10.11
CA ASP A 37 14.38 0.04 -9.36
C ASP A 37 12.92 -0.32 -9.05
N VAL A 38 12.32 0.38 -8.08
CA VAL A 38 10.90 0.24 -7.77
C VAL A 38 10.09 1.32 -8.47
N GLY A 39 9.06 0.90 -9.20
CA GLY A 39 8.04 1.75 -9.81
C GLY A 39 6.84 1.94 -8.88
N ALA A 40 5.62 1.79 -9.38
CA ALA A 40 4.43 1.89 -8.55
C ALA A 40 4.44 0.86 -7.40
N GLN A 41 4.05 1.34 -6.22
CA GLN A 41 4.02 0.60 -4.97
C GLN A 41 2.63 0.02 -4.71
N PHE A 42 2.57 -0.97 -3.81
CA PHE A 42 1.35 -1.71 -3.45
C PHE A 42 0.17 -0.82 -3.05
N TYR A 43 0.49 0.22 -2.28
CA TYR A 43 -0.45 1.13 -1.66
C TYR A 43 -0.73 2.39 -2.47
N ASP A 44 -0.15 2.49 -3.66
CA ASP A 44 -0.34 3.65 -4.51
C ASP A 44 -1.79 3.79 -4.95
N TYR A 45 -2.34 4.98 -4.73
CA TYR A 45 -3.51 5.44 -5.48
C TYR A 45 -3.11 5.60 -6.94
N GLN A 46 -3.90 5.03 -7.84
CA GLN A 46 -3.79 5.21 -9.28
C GLN A 46 -5.14 5.63 -9.85
N ASN A 47 -5.10 6.36 -10.95
CA ASN A 47 -6.29 6.86 -11.65
C ASN A 47 -6.21 6.56 -13.16
N TYR A 48 -5.80 5.33 -13.50
CA TYR A 48 -5.73 4.83 -14.88
C TYR A 48 -7.07 5.02 -15.59
N GLN A 49 -7.04 5.66 -16.77
CA GLN A 49 -8.25 6.02 -17.52
C GLN A 49 -9.29 6.78 -16.68
N ARG A 50 -8.83 7.57 -15.69
CA ARG A 50 -9.66 8.33 -14.74
C ARG A 50 -10.48 7.45 -13.78
N ILE A 51 -10.12 6.17 -13.64
CA ILE A 51 -10.73 5.25 -12.69
C ILE A 51 -9.82 5.19 -11.46
N PRO A 52 -10.21 5.73 -10.29
CA PRO A 52 -9.43 5.59 -9.06
C PRO A 52 -9.43 4.14 -8.54
N TYR A 53 -8.24 3.62 -8.20
CA TYR A 53 -8.03 2.30 -7.59
C TYR A 53 -6.70 2.24 -6.82
N PHE A 54 -6.53 1.20 -6.01
CA PHE A 54 -5.25 0.83 -5.42
C PHE A 54 -4.44 -0.03 -6.40
N HIS A 55 -3.16 0.29 -6.60
CA HIS A 55 -2.28 -0.46 -7.49
C HIS A 55 -2.27 -1.98 -7.18
N GLY A 56 -2.19 -2.34 -5.89
CA GLY A 56 -2.37 -3.72 -5.41
C GLY A 56 -1.17 -4.65 -5.62
N GLY A 57 -0.08 -4.15 -6.22
CA GLY A 57 1.16 -4.89 -6.43
C GLY A 57 2.38 -3.97 -6.40
N ILE A 58 3.56 -4.49 -6.72
CA ILE A 58 4.77 -3.69 -6.88
C ILE A 58 5.30 -3.82 -8.31
N ASP A 59 5.70 -2.70 -8.91
CA ASP A 59 6.38 -2.69 -10.19
C ASP A 59 7.89 -2.78 -9.95
N LEU A 60 8.51 -3.87 -10.40
CA LEU A 60 9.95 -4.10 -10.31
C LEU A 60 10.58 -3.78 -11.68
N CYS A 61 11.12 -2.58 -11.82
CA CYS A 61 11.57 -2.00 -13.08
C CYS A 61 12.99 -2.41 -13.46
N VAL A 62 13.14 -3.02 -14.63
CA VAL A 62 14.41 -3.50 -15.19
C VAL A 62 14.27 -3.61 -16.72
N PRO A 63 15.34 -3.50 -17.54
CA PRO A 63 15.19 -3.53 -18.99
C PRO A 63 14.46 -4.77 -19.53
N ALA A 64 13.68 -4.58 -20.60
CA ALA A 64 13.04 -5.67 -21.32
C ALA A 64 14.04 -6.77 -21.72
N GLY A 65 13.58 -8.02 -21.71
CA GLY A 65 14.41 -9.21 -21.95
C GLY A 65 15.19 -9.71 -20.73
N THR A 66 15.14 -9.00 -19.59
CA THR A 66 15.71 -9.49 -18.34
C THR A 66 14.94 -10.70 -17.83
N ASP A 67 15.65 -11.77 -17.49
CA ASP A 67 15.06 -13.01 -16.95
C ASP A 67 14.37 -12.79 -15.60
N VAL A 68 13.18 -13.37 -15.47
CA VAL A 68 12.33 -13.35 -14.27
C VAL A 68 12.34 -14.74 -13.63
N TYR A 69 12.51 -14.79 -12.32
CA TYR A 69 12.51 -16.02 -11.53
C TYR A 69 11.42 -16.00 -10.47
N THR A 70 10.80 -17.15 -10.18
CA THR A 70 9.84 -17.24 -9.06
C THR A 70 10.59 -17.38 -7.73
N PRO A 71 10.26 -16.62 -6.67
CA PRO A 71 10.85 -16.77 -5.34
C PRO A 71 10.28 -17.98 -4.60
N VAL A 72 9.19 -18.57 -5.07
CA VAL A 72 8.47 -19.66 -4.39
C VAL A 72 8.32 -20.88 -5.27
N SER A 73 8.26 -22.05 -4.63
CA SER A 73 7.81 -23.29 -5.25
C SER A 73 6.29 -23.33 -5.24
N GLY A 74 5.66 -23.91 -6.26
CA GLY A 74 4.20 -23.98 -6.30
C GLY A 74 3.63 -24.40 -7.63
N ARG A 75 2.31 -24.61 -7.67
CA ARG A 75 1.58 -24.90 -8.91
C ARG A 75 1.59 -23.66 -9.79
N VAL A 76 1.96 -23.82 -11.06
CA VAL A 76 2.08 -22.71 -11.99
C VAL A 76 0.90 -22.66 -12.96
N SER A 77 0.52 -21.46 -13.38
CA SER A 77 -0.40 -21.22 -14.49
C SER A 77 0.12 -20.10 -15.37
N VAL A 78 -0.23 -20.14 -16.66
CA VAL A 78 0.13 -19.12 -17.64
C VAL A 78 -1.15 -18.61 -18.29
N SER A 79 -1.36 -17.29 -18.26
CA SER A 79 -2.57 -16.66 -18.77
C SER A 79 -2.26 -15.46 -19.64
N ASP A 80 -3.02 -15.31 -20.72
CA ASP A 80 -3.23 -14.00 -21.35
C ASP A 80 -4.17 -13.23 -20.42
N TYR A 81 -3.94 -11.92 -20.24
CA TYR A 81 -4.75 -11.14 -19.31
C TYR A 81 -5.08 -9.76 -19.87
N LYS A 82 -6.28 -9.28 -19.53
CA LYS A 82 -6.78 -7.96 -19.92
C LYS A 82 -7.28 -7.21 -18.69
N ILE A 83 -6.98 -5.92 -18.62
CA ILE A 83 -7.57 -5.00 -17.63
C ILE A 83 -8.99 -4.65 -18.07
N LEU A 84 -9.94 -4.84 -17.17
CA LEU A 84 -11.29 -4.30 -17.24
C LEU A 84 -11.40 -3.12 -16.27
N ALA A 85 -11.39 -1.91 -16.81
CA ALA A 85 -11.59 -0.67 -16.07
C ALA A 85 -12.85 0.04 -16.58
N SER A 86 -13.73 0.45 -15.66
CA SER A 86 -14.94 1.23 -15.98
C SER A 86 -15.27 2.16 -14.82
N SER A 87 -15.83 3.34 -15.12
CA SER A 87 -16.37 4.26 -14.11
C SER A 87 -17.83 3.94 -13.78
N ASN A 88 -18.53 3.20 -14.65
CA ASN A 88 -19.93 2.86 -14.44
C ASN A 88 -20.27 1.48 -15.06
N PRO A 89 -20.49 0.42 -14.25
CA PRO A 89 -20.21 0.39 -12.82
C PRO A 89 -18.73 0.67 -12.55
N HIS A 90 -18.41 1.31 -11.43
CA HIS A 90 -17.02 1.52 -11.02
C HIS A 90 -16.37 0.15 -10.86
N ARG A 91 -15.27 -0.12 -11.59
CA ARG A 91 -14.63 -1.43 -11.65
C ARG A 91 -13.17 -1.32 -12.07
N PHE A 92 -12.32 -2.13 -11.44
CA PHE A 92 -10.94 -2.37 -11.89
C PHE A 92 -10.52 -3.81 -11.57
N SER A 93 -10.45 -4.66 -12.60
CA SER A 93 -10.13 -6.09 -12.45
C SER A 93 -9.33 -6.64 -13.62
N TYR A 94 -8.77 -7.84 -13.45
CA TYR A 94 -8.13 -8.59 -14.54
C TYR A 94 -9.02 -9.75 -14.98
N THR A 95 -9.26 -9.86 -16.29
CA THR A 95 -9.77 -11.08 -16.91
C THR A 95 -8.61 -11.91 -17.42
N ARG A 96 -8.61 -13.19 -17.11
CA ARG A 96 -7.55 -14.14 -17.46
C ARG A 96 -8.10 -15.22 -18.37
N THR A 97 -7.34 -15.56 -19.39
CA THR A 97 -7.62 -16.68 -20.29
C THR A 97 -6.40 -17.59 -20.29
N PRO A 98 -6.54 -18.90 -20.04
CA PRO A 98 -5.41 -19.82 -20.11
C PRO A 98 -4.65 -19.68 -21.43
N PHE A 99 -3.33 -19.55 -21.33
CA PHE A 99 -2.46 -19.36 -22.49
C PHE A 99 -1.55 -20.57 -22.65
N ARG A 100 -1.53 -21.14 -23.85
CA ARG A 100 -0.76 -22.33 -24.19
C ARG A 100 0.35 -21.97 -25.17
N ARG A 101 1.39 -22.81 -25.18
CA ARG A 101 2.51 -22.66 -26.11
C ARG A 101 2.01 -22.65 -27.56
N GLY A 102 2.50 -21.70 -28.35
CA GLY A 102 2.12 -21.53 -29.76
C GLY A 102 0.89 -20.65 -29.99
N MET A 103 0.19 -20.21 -28.95
CA MET A 103 -0.83 -19.17 -29.07
C MET A 103 -0.21 -17.79 -29.28
N THR A 104 -0.99 -16.86 -29.85
CA THR A 104 -0.64 -15.44 -29.94
C THR A 104 -1.36 -14.69 -28.83
N SER A 105 -0.63 -13.92 -28.01
CA SER A 105 -1.26 -13.08 -26.96
C SER A 105 -2.01 -11.91 -27.57
N ASN A 106 -3.19 -11.62 -27.05
CA ASN A 106 -4.00 -10.48 -27.49
C ASN A 106 -3.64 -9.18 -26.77
N THR A 107 -2.90 -9.26 -25.66
CA THR A 107 -2.56 -8.10 -24.82
C THR A 107 -1.06 -7.80 -24.77
N ARG A 108 -0.26 -8.52 -25.58
CA ARG A 108 1.21 -8.42 -25.71
C ARG A 108 1.99 -8.95 -24.51
N TYR A 109 1.30 -9.30 -23.43
CA TYR A 109 1.89 -9.67 -22.15
C TYR A 109 1.20 -10.90 -21.60
N LEU A 110 1.95 -11.72 -20.87
CA LEU A 110 1.38 -12.81 -20.08
C LEU A 110 1.43 -12.49 -18.58
N GLU A 111 0.54 -13.16 -17.86
CA GLU A 111 0.66 -13.40 -16.43
C GLU A 111 1.15 -14.84 -16.24
N VAL A 112 2.23 -15.01 -15.47
CA VAL A 112 2.61 -16.30 -14.91
C VAL A 112 2.29 -16.24 -13.43
N ALA A 113 1.46 -17.15 -12.93
CA ALA A 113 1.08 -17.19 -11.52
C ALA A 113 1.56 -18.49 -10.87
N VAL A 114 2.14 -18.38 -9.67
CA VAL A 114 2.60 -19.52 -8.85
C VAL A 114 1.84 -19.52 -7.53
N VAL A 115 1.11 -20.59 -7.25
CA VAL A 115 0.42 -20.80 -5.97
C VAL A 115 1.31 -21.64 -5.07
N ASP A 116 1.82 -21.03 -4.00
CA ASP A 116 2.72 -21.67 -3.04
C ASP A 116 2.00 -22.67 -2.13
N GLU A 117 2.77 -23.35 -1.26
CA GLU A 117 2.23 -24.33 -0.31
C GLU A 117 1.27 -23.74 0.74
N ASN A 118 1.41 -22.43 1.02
CA ASN A 118 0.53 -21.70 1.94
C ASN A 118 -0.73 -21.20 1.24
N GLY A 119 -0.86 -21.44 -0.07
CA GLY A 119 -2.00 -20.99 -0.87
C GLY A 119 -1.92 -19.53 -1.29
N ASN A 120 -0.77 -18.85 -1.13
CA ASN A 120 -0.60 -17.52 -1.67
C ASN A 120 -0.39 -17.61 -3.19
N SER A 121 -1.12 -16.79 -3.94
CA SER A 121 -0.99 -16.66 -5.38
C SER A 121 -0.04 -15.51 -5.72
N TRP A 122 1.15 -15.85 -6.20
CA TRP A 122 2.18 -14.91 -6.68
C TRP A 122 2.00 -14.71 -8.18
N MET A 123 1.55 -13.53 -8.61
CA MET A 123 1.20 -13.23 -10.00
C MET A 123 2.21 -12.27 -10.60
N PHE A 124 2.94 -12.74 -11.61
CA PHE A 124 3.96 -12.00 -12.34
C PHE A 124 3.36 -11.56 -13.67
N ARG A 125 3.08 -10.27 -13.83
CA ARG A 125 2.52 -9.67 -15.05
C ARG A 125 3.58 -8.93 -15.84
N HIS A 126 3.29 -8.65 -17.11
CA HIS A 126 4.23 -8.06 -18.07
C HIS A 126 5.39 -9.01 -18.43
N ILE A 127 5.10 -10.32 -18.49
CA ILE A 127 6.02 -11.33 -19.03
C ILE A 127 5.93 -11.34 -20.56
N ASP A 128 7.07 -11.37 -21.25
CA ASP A 128 7.14 -11.53 -22.70
C ASP A 128 6.61 -12.93 -23.09
N PRO A 129 5.54 -13.02 -23.92
CA PRO A 129 4.96 -14.30 -24.31
C PRO A 129 5.95 -15.29 -24.95
N SER A 130 6.95 -14.79 -25.67
CA SER A 130 7.94 -15.62 -26.38
C SER A 130 9.04 -16.17 -25.47
N SER A 131 9.15 -15.64 -24.25
CA SER A 131 10.24 -15.93 -23.31
C SER A 131 9.92 -17.01 -22.27
N VAL A 132 8.64 -17.39 -22.14
CA VAL A 132 8.19 -18.37 -21.14
C VAL A 132 8.77 -19.75 -21.47
N PRO A 133 9.54 -20.38 -20.56
CA PRO A 133 10.19 -21.65 -20.84
C PRO A 133 9.20 -22.80 -21.09
N THR A 134 9.64 -23.81 -21.84
CA THR A 134 8.79 -24.97 -22.20
C THR A 134 8.36 -25.77 -20.97
N GLU A 135 9.24 -25.88 -19.99
CA GLU A 135 9.00 -26.53 -18.71
C GLU A 135 7.91 -25.84 -17.89
N ILE A 136 7.75 -24.51 -18.01
CA ILE A 136 6.67 -23.77 -17.33
C ILE A 136 5.32 -24.11 -17.96
N PHE A 137 5.25 -24.14 -19.29
CA PHE A 137 4.03 -24.60 -19.98
C PHE A 137 3.71 -26.06 -19.65
N ALA A 138 4.70 -26.95 -19.67
CA ALA A 138 4.50 -28.35 -19.33
C ALA A 138 4.01 -28.53 -17.87
N ALA A 139 4.54 -27.74 -16.93
CA ALA A 139 4.08 -27.74 -15.55
C ALA A 139 2.64 -27.22 -15.43
N ALA A 140 2.30 -26.12 -16.12
CA ALA A 140 0.95 -25.57 -16.14
C ALA A 140 -0.08 -26.54 -16.75
N ASP A 141 0.25 -27.21 -17.86
CA ASP A 141 -0.63 -28.16 -18.54
C ASP A 141 -0.84 -29.44 -17.72
N SER A 142 0.17 -29.87 -16.97
CA SER A 142 0.09 -31.08 -16.12
C SER A 142 -0.34 -30.82 -14.68
N GLY A 143 -0.55 -29.55 -14.29
CA GLY A 143 -0.85 -29.14 -12.92
C GLY A 143 0.29 -29.38 -11.92
N LYS A 144 1.52 -29.60 -12.41
CA LYS A 144 2.71 -29.84 -11.58
C LYS A 144 3.26 -28.53 -11.00
N SER A 145 3.99 -28.68 -9.89
CA SER A 145 4.70 -27.56 -9.27
C SER A 145 6.02 -27.27 -9.97
N VAL A 146 6.42 -26.00 -9.95
CA VAL A 146 7.78 -25.54 -10.23
C VAL A 146 8.52 -25.30 -8.92
N THR A 147 9.85 -25.31 -8.95
CA THR A 147 10.68 -25.03 -7.79
C THR A 147 10.97 -23.54 -7.66
N ALA A 148 11.13 -23.04 -6.44
CA ALA A 148 11.68 -21.73 -6.16
C ALA A 148 13.01 -21.53 -6.91
N GLY A 149 13.22 -20.34 -7.47
CA GLY A 149 14.36 -20.01 -8.32
C GLY A 149 14.23 -20.48 -9.78
N SER A 150 13.13 -21.11 -10.19
CA SER A 150 12.87 -21.43 -11.61
C SER A 150 12.67 -20.16 -12.43
N LYS A 151 13.23 -20.12 -13.65
CA LYS A 151 12.93 -19.06 -14.61
C LYS A 151 11.49 -19.19 -15.09
N ILE A 152 10.73 -18.10 -15.04
CA ILE A 152 9.32 -18.07 -15.46
C ILE A 152 9.08 -17.27 -16.74
N GLY A 153 10.09 -16.54 -17.22
CA GLY A 153 10.04 -15.76 -18.45
C GLY A 153 11.08 -14.65 -18.44
N ALA A 154 10.82 -13.61 -19.21
CA ALA A 154 11.57 -12.37 -19.25
C ALA A 154 10.62 -11.16 -19.26
N VAL A 155 11.13 -10.00 -18.83
CA VAL A 155 10.39 -8.74 -18.82
C VAL A 155 9.98 -8.33 -20.23
N ALA A 156 8.70 -8.10 -20.46
CA ALA A 156 8.21 -7.58 -21.72
C ALA A 156 8.56 -6.10 -21.88
N ARG A 157 8.69 -5.67 -23.14
CA ARG A 157 8.88 -4.26 -23.45
C ARG A 157 7.61 -3.47 -23.16
N TRP A 158 7.74 -2.44 -22.33
CA TRP A 158 6.70 -1.47 -22.05
C TRP A 158 6.72 -0.37 -23.11
N HIS A 159 5.57 -0.14 -23.74
CA HIS A 159 5.46 0.78 -24.87
C HIS A 159 4.84 2.14 -24.52
N GLN A 160 4.43 2.35 -23.27
CA GLN A 160 3.84 3.62 -22.84
C GLN A 160 4.87 4.47 -22.09
N PRO A 161 4.94 5.79 -22.34
CA PRO A 161 5.78 6.66 -21.54
C PRO A 161 5.23 6.75 -20.11
N VAL A 162 6.12 6.87 -19.12
CA VAL A 162 5.74 7.11 -17.72
C VAL A 162 6.45 8.37 -17.26
N PHE A 163 5.72 9.43 -16.96
CA PHE A 163 6.32 10.69 -16.50
C PHE A 163 6.47 10.71 -14.97
N PRO A 164 7.44 11.44 -14.39
CA PRO A 164 8.53 12.18 -15.04
C PRO A 164 9.73 11.29 -15.43
N GLU A 165 9.57 9.97 -15.29
CA GLU A 165 10.63 8.98 -15.48
C GLU A 165 11.07 8.94 -16.95
N LYS A 166 12.32 9.34 -17.23
CA LYS A 166 12.83 9.39 -18.62
C LYS A 166 13.36 8.04 -19.11
N ARG A 167 13.50 7.05 -18.22
CA ARG A 167 13.95 5.69 -18.55
C ARG A 167 12.79 4.84 -19.04
N ASN A 168 13.11 3.75 -19.74
CA ASN A 168 12.12 2.73 -20.06
C ASN A 168 11.51 2.19 -18.76
N TYR A 169 10.19 2.22 -18.68
CA TYR A 169 9.43 1.66 -17.56
C TYR A 169 9.12 0.18 -17.82
N ASP A 170 10.06 -0.55 -18.42
CA ASP A 170 9.98 -2.00 -18.52
C ASP A 170 9.98 -2.56 -17.09
N HIS A 171 9.02 -3.41 -16.76
CA HIS A 171 8.84 -3.89 -15.39
C HIS A 171 8.08 -5.21 -15.36
N ILE A 172 8.18 -5.90 -14.22
CA ILE A 172 7.21 -6.90 -13.80
C ILE A 172 6.33 -6.27 -12.74
N HIS A 173 5.02 -6.38 -12.93
CA HIS A 173 4.06 -6.09 -11.89
C HIS A 173 3.83 -7.37 -11.10
N LEU A 174 4.30 -7.38 -9.84
CA LEU A 174 4.12 -8.48 -8.90
C LEU A 174 2.94 -8.19 -7.97
N GLU A 175 1.96 -9.06 -7.97
CA GLU A 175 0.85 -9.05 -7.02
C GLU A 175 0.83 -10.36 -6.23
N ILE A 176 0.53 -10.29 -4.93
CA ILE A 176 0.43 -11.46 -4.07
C ILE A 176 -0.93 -11.43 -3.38
N ILE A 177 -1.72 -12.49 -3.58
CA ILE A 177 -3.01 -12.66 -2.94
C ILE A 177 -2.96 -13.87 -2.02
N GLY A 178 -3.28 -13.68 -0.74
CA GLY A 178 -3.39 -14.75 0.24
C GLY A 178 -4.55 -15.71 -0.04
N PRO A 179 -4.56 -16.89 0.60
CA PRO A 179 -5.62 -17.89 0.41
C PRO A 179 -7.01 -17.40 0.81
N ASP A 180 -7.09 -16.37 1.65
CA ASP A 180 -8.31 -15.68 2.08
C ASP A 180 -8.76 -14.57 1.11
N GLY A 181 -8.05 -14.37 0.01
CA GLY A 181 -8.30 -13.31 -0.96
C GLY A 181 -7.74 -11.94 -0.54
N SER A 182 -6.98 -11.85 0.56
CA SER A 182 -6.34 -10.61 0.99
C SER A 182 -5.14 -10.28 0.11
N TYR A 183 -5.01 -9.02 -0.29
CA TYR A 183 -3.83 -8.54 -0.97
C TYR A 183 -2.69 -8.38 0.03
N LEU A 184 -1.54 -8.98 -0.23
CA LEU A 184 -0.33 -8.88 0.59
C LEU A 184 0.66 -7.92 -0.07
N ASN A 185 1.29 -7.05 0.71
CA ASN A 185 2.30 -6.14 0.18
C ASN A 185 3.57 -6.91 -0.23
N PRO A 186 3.91 -6.97 -1.53
CA PRO A 186 5.05 -7.76 -1.96
C PRO A 186 6.38 -7.21 -1.45
N ALA A 187 6.48 -5.90 -1.14
CA ALA A 187 7.70 -5.28 -0.63
C ALA A 187 8.16 -5.88 0.72
N ALA A 188 7.25 -6.51 1.48
CA ALA A 188 7.57 -7.21 2.72
C ALA A 188 8.11 -8.64 2.49
N LEU A 189 7.95 -9.18 1.28
CA LEU A 189 8.24 -10.57 0.94
C LEU A 189 9.37 -10.70 -0.10
N VAL A 190 9.69 -9.63 -0.80
CA VAL A 190 10.79 -9.60 -1.77
C VAL A 190 11.80 -8.54 -1.37
N ALA A 191 13.08 -8.80 -1.64
CA ALA A 191 14.11 -7.78 -1.46
C ALA A 191 13.75 -6.55 -2.31
N THR A 192 13.89 -5.36 -1.75
CA THR A 192 13.69 -4.08 -2.46
C THR A 192 14.92 -3.20 -2.28
N VAL A 193 15.02 -2.14 -3.09
CA VAL A 193 16.11 -1.17 -2.94
C VAL A 193 15.98 -0.45 -1.60
N LYS A 194 17.09 -0.34 -0.88
CA LYS A 194 17.12 0.41 0.37
C LYS A 194 16.73 1.86 0.12
N ASP A 195 15.89 2.41 0.98
CA ASP A 195 15.42 3.78 0.92
C ASP A 195 15.88 4.59 2.15
N TYR A 196 16.26 5.84 1.92
CA TYR A 196 16.75 6.76 2.96
C TYR A 196 15.96 8.06 3.04
N TYR A 197 15.02 8.31 2.12
CA TYR A 197 14.30 9.57 2.07
C TYR A 197 12.99 9.46 2.84
N PRO A 198 12.78 10.26 3.91
CA PRO A 198 11.47 10.28 4.56
C PRO A 198 10.42 10.91 3.63
N PRO A 199 9.13 10.53 3.79
CA PRO A 199 8.05 11.15 3.05
C PRO A 199 7.93 12.66 3.28
N ILE A 200 7.23 13.34 2.38
CA ILE A 200 6.98 14.77 2.44
C ILE A 200 5.48 15.04 2.64
N ILE A 201 5.15 15.74 3.72
CA ILE A 201 3.82 16.35 3.94
C ILE A 201 3.85 17.79 3.42
N HIS A 202 3.37 18.00 2.20
CA HIS A 202 3.33 19.31 1.56
C HIS A 202 2.37 20.24 2.30
N ASN A 203 1.12 19.81 2.44
CA ASN A 203 0.04 20.65 2.97
C ASN A 203 -0.93 19.84 3.83
N VAL A 204 -1.61 20.54 4.74
CA VAL A 204 -2.71 20.00 5.54
C VAL A 204 -3.94 20.86 5.27
N TYR A 205 -5.08 20.23 5.02
CA TYR A 205 -6.33 20.89 4.68
C TYR A 205 -7.44 20.45 5.63
N ALA A 206 -8.29 21.39 5.99
CA ALA A 206 -9.62 21.10 6.52
C ALA A 206 -10.62 21.26 5.38
N VAL A 207 -11.29 20.17 4.99
CA VAL A 207 -12.27 20.15 3.90
C VAL A 207 -13.66 19.98 4.51
N LYS A 208 -14.67 20.72 4.04
CA LYS A 208 -16.05 20.51 4.50
C LYS A 208 -16.50 19.09 4.15
N HIS A 209 -17.00 18.35 5.12
CA HIS A 209 -17.40 16.97 4.91
C HIS A 209 -18.51 16.87 3.83
N GLY A 210 -18.35 15.92 2.91
CA GLY A 210 -19.26 15.74 1.75
C GLY A 210 -19.10 16.79 0.64
N ARG A 211 -18.11 17.67 0.71
CA ARG A 211 -17.79 18.67 -0.32
C ARG A 211 -16.31 18.59 -0.72
N ASP A 212 -15.93 19.34 -1.76
CA ASP A 212 -14.52 19.51 -2.15
C ASP A 212 -13.92 20.83 -1.63
N GLU A 213 -14.73 21.75 -1.08
CA GLU A 213 -14.30 23.02 -0.49
C GLU A 213 -13.41 22.80 0.74
N GLY A 214 -12.17 23.25 0.69
CA GLY A 214 -11.23 23.17 1.80
C GLY A 214 -10.37 24.41 1.98
N VAL A 215 -9.76 24.51 3.16
CA VAL A 215 -8.82 25.56 3.54
C VAL A 215 -7.51 24.94 4.02
N ALA A 216 -6.38 25.53 3.62
CA ALA A 216 -5.08 25.11 4.13
C ALA A 216 -4.92 25.50 5.60
N LEU A 217 -4.35 24.60 6.38
CA LEU A 217 -3.93 24.81 7.77
C LEU A 217 -2.43 25.14 7.77
N ASP A 218 -2.10 26.39 7.47
CA ASP A 218 -0.76 26.90 7.16
C ASP A 218 -0.19 27.84 8.24
N GLY A 219 -0.57 27.64 9.50
CA GLY A 219 -0.09 28.45 10.64
C GLY A 219 -0.91 29.73 10.90
N ASN A 220 -1.86 30.06 10.04
CA ASN A 220 -2.75 31.23 10.19
C ASN A 220 -3.88 31.06 11.24
N ASN A 221 -3.75 30.08 12.14
CA ASN A 221 -4.72 29.75 13.20
C ASN A 221 -6.19 29.80 12.72
N ARG A 222 -6.47 29.09 11.62
CA ARG A 222 -7.78 29.10 10.95
C ARG A 222 -8.90 28.76 11.93
N THR A 223 -10.04 29.43 11.81
CA THR A 223 -11.24 29.04 12.55
C THR A 223 -12.00 27.99 11.74
N LEU A 224 -12.25 26.84 12.36
CA LEU A 224 -13.02 25.73 11.82
C LEU A 224 -14.33 25.59 12.60
N SER A 225 -15.35 25.11 11.91
CA SER A 225 -16.65 24.77 12.48
C SER A 225 -17.29 23.67 11.63
N SER A 226 -18.36 23.05 12.14
CA SER A 226 -19.11 21.97 11.49
C SER A 226 -18.33 20.65 11.30
N LYS A 227 -18.79 19.81 10.36
CA LYS A 227 -18.18 18.51 10.06
C LYS A 227 -17.11 18.68 9.00
N ILE A 228 -15.90 18.21 9.26
CA ILE A 228 -14.75 18.35 8.37
C ILE A 228 -14.03 17.04 8.11
N ASP A 229 -13.44 16.92 6.93
CA ASP A 229 -12.41 15.94 6.62
C ASP A 229 -11.03 16.59 6.84
N ILE A 230 -10.12 15.91 7.53
CA ILE A 230 -8.71 16.29 7.59
C ILE A 230 -7.98 15.60 6.44
N VAL A 231 -7.43 16.39 5.52
CA VAL A 231 -6.79 15.88 4.30
C VAL A 231 -5.35 16.37 4.23
N ILE A 232 -4.41 15.48 3.92
CA ILE A 232 -3.02 15.87 3.65
C ILE A 232 -2.68 15.73 2.17
N GLY A 233 -1.93 16.70 1.66
CA GLY A 233 -1.21 16.55 0.40
C GLY A 233 0.17 16.00 0.70
N ALA A 234 0.46 14.78 0.30
CA ALA A 234 1.71 14.10 0.61
C ALA A 234 2.19 13.24 -0.55
N ASN A 235 3.49 12.96 -0.56
CA ASN A 235 4.08 11.91 -1.37
C ASN A 235 5.38 11.43 -0.70
N ASP A 236 5.86 10.32 -1.20
CA ASP A 236 7.13 9.74 -0.85
C ASP A 236 8.01 9.57 -2.10
N ARG A 237 9.30 9.36 -1.90
CA ARG A 237 10.26 9.12 -2.97
C ARG A 237 11.31 8.13 -2.52
N MET A 238 11.44 7.03 -3.25
CA MET A 238 12.51 6.08 -3.01
C MET A 238 13.85 6.50 -3.62
N ASN A 239 14.93 6.02 -3.01
CA ASN A 239 16.26 6.07 -3.61
C ASN A 239 16.26 5.66 -5.09
N ARG A 240 16.98 6.41 -5.92
CA ARG A 240 17.16 6.18 -7.37
C ARG A 240 15.87 6.28 -8.21
N SER A 241 14.71 6.44 -7.59
CA SER A 241 13.43 6.64 -8.28
C SER A 241 13.17 8.14 -8.50
N ALA A 242 12.75 8.52 -9.71
CA ALA A 242 12.10 9.81 -9.95
C ALA A 242 10.56 9.68 -9.82
N TYR A 243 10.06 8.45 -9.77
CA TYR A 243 8.68 8.13 -9.46
C TYR A 243 8.38 8.48 -7.99
N GLN A 244 7.22 9.10 -7.76
CA GLN A 244 6.75 9.46 -6.42
C GLN A 244 5.68 8.47 -6.00
N HIS A 245 5.71 8.04 -4.74
CA HIS A 245 4.83 7.00 -4.20
C HIS A 245 3.87 7.61 -3.17
N ALA A 246 2.77 6.91 -2.90
CA ALA A 246 1.89 7.24 -1.78
C ALA A 246 2.59 6.89 -0.45
N LEU A 247 1.88 7.03 0.67
CA LEU A 247 2.44 6.77 1.99
C LEU A 247 2.22 5.31 2.40
N TYR A 248 3.20 4.71 3.07
CA TYR A 248 3.06 3.37 3.62
C TYR A 248 2.22 3.36 4.90
N THR A 249 2.47 4.31 5.81
CA THR A 249 1.66 4.54 7.00
C THR A 249 1.26 6.00 7.15
N ALA A 250 0.11 6.22 7.76
CA ALA A 250 -0.32 7.54 8.24
C ALA A 250 -1.05 7.40 9.57
N ALA A 251 -0.74 8.29 10.50
CA ALA A 251 -1.39 8.41 11.79
C ALA A 251 -1.61 9.88 12.14
N TRP A 252 -2.59 10.15 13.00
CA TRP A 252 -2.80 11.49 13.53
C TRP A 252 -3.34 11.49 14.95
N SER A 253 -3.16 12.61 15.63
CA SER A 253 -3.73 12.90 16.94
C SER A 253 -4.23 14.34 17.01
N LEU A 254 -5.11 14.62 17.96
CA LEU A 254 -5.67 15.95 18.20
C LEU A 254 -5.63 16.30 19.68
N GLU A 255 -5.03 17.44 19.99
CA GLU A 255 -4.91 17.97 21.34
C GLU A 255 -5.63 19.33 21.41
N ARG A 256 -6.29 19.61 22.53
CA ARG A 256 -6.76 20.95 22.88
C ARG A 256 -5.64 21.67 23.62
N LEU A 257 -5.38 22.92 23.25
CA LEU A 257 -4.44 23.81 23.90
C LEU A 257 -5.20 24.72 24.86
N ASN A 258 -5.06 24.49 26.16
CA ASN A 258 -5.79 25.22 27.20
C ASN A 258 -5.14 26.59 27.46
N ASP A 259 -5.89 27.50 28.09
CA ASP A 259 -5.45 28.86 28.36
C ASP A 259 -4.32 28.92 29.42
N ASP A 260 -4.24 27.91 30.28
CA ASP A 260 -3.17 27.73 31.28
C ASP A 260 -1.87 27.14 30.69
N GLY A 261 -1.83 26.91 29.37
CA GLY A 261 -0.70 26.32 28.67
C GLY A 261 -0.64 24.78 28.73
N SER A 262 -1.55 24.13 29.45
CA SER A 262 -1.67 22.67 29.45
C SER A 262 -2.29 22.16 28.13
N VAL A 263 -2.09 20.87 27.85
CA VAL A 263 -2.70 20.20 26.70
C VAL A 263 -3.62 19.08 27.17
N THR A 264 -4.75 18.90 26.49
CA THR A 264 -5.69 17.81 26.74
C THR A 264 -5.90 17.02 25.47
N SER A 265 -5.61 15.71 25.50
CA SER A 265 -5.88 14.83 24.37
C SER A 265 -7.39 14.78 24.07
N GLN A 266 -7.75 15.00 22.81
CA GLN A 266 -9.14 14.96 22.32
C GLN A 266 -9.33 13.75 21.43
N VAL A 267 -8.33 13.47 20.60
CA VAL A 267 -8.19 12.24 19.84
C VAL A 267 -6.78 11.72 20.11
N PRO A 268 -6.62 10.58 20.81
CA PRO A 268 -5.31 9.96 20.95
C PRO A 268 -4.76 9.58 19.56
N GLU A 269 -3.46 9.32 19.48
CA GLU A 269 -2.86 8.87 18.22
C GLU A 269 -3.58 7.64 17.67
N GLN A 270 -4.03 7.73 16.43
CA GLN A 270 -4.67 6.63 15.71
C GLN A 270 -4.00 6.43 14.35
N GLU A 271 -3.62 5.19 14.06
CA GLU A 271 -3.11 4.77 12.76
C GLU A 271 -4.28 4.68 11.79
N VAL A 272 -4.28 5.56 10.77
CA VAL A 272 -5.29 5.60 9.71
C VAL A 272 -5.13 4.36 8.84
N PHE A 273 -3.90 4.08 8.41
CA PHE A 273 -3.56 2.88 7.65
C PHE A 273 -2.11 2.49 7.86
N ARG A 274 -1.86 1.20 7.64
CA ARG A 274 -0.57 0.59 7.39
C ARG A 274 -0.77 -0.47 6.32
N PHE A 275 -0.12 -0.30 5.17
CA PHE A 275 -0.36 -1.17 4.02
C PHE A 275 0.54 -2.40 3.99
N ASP A 276 0.59 -3.16 5.09
CA ASP A 276 1.07 -4.56 5.05
C ASP A 276 0.14 -5.41 4.15
N ARG A 277 -1.14 -5.04 4.14
CA ARG A 277 -2.23 -5.61 3.33
C ARG A 277 -3.17 -4.49 2.87
N LEU A 278 -3.96 -4.73 1.82
CA LEU A 278 -5.08 -3.82 1.53
C LEU A 278 -6.22 -4.07 2.53
N PRO A 279 -6.97 -3.04 2.94
CA PRO A 279 -8.04 -3.16 3.94
C PRO A 279 -9.35 -3.76 3.37
N PHE A 280 -9.26 -4.51 2.27
CA PHE A 280 -10.39 -5.14 1.59
C PHE A 280 -9.92 -6.36 0.77
N THR A 281 -10.87 -7.21 0.42
CA THR A 281 -10.70 -8.28 -0.57
C THR A 281 -11.52 -7.96 -1.83
N GLY A 282 -11.23 -8.60 -2.96
CA GLY A 282 -11.98 -8.38 -4.20
C GLY A 282 -11.46 -7.20 -5.04
N GLU A 283 -12.36 -6.35 -5.57
CA GLU A 283 -11.98 -5.31 -6.53
C GLU A 283 -11.19 -4.15 -5.90
N ARG A 284 -10.10 -3.73 -6.56
CA ARG A 284 -9.13 -2.72 -6.08
C ARG A 284 -9.61 -1.28 -6.06
N ILE A 285 -10.82 -1.06 -6.56
CA ILE A 285 -11.49 0.24 -6.49
C ILE A 285 -12.03 0.55 -5.10
N GLN A 286 -12.23 -0.49 -4.28
CA GLN A 286 -12.81 -0.34 -2.95
C GLN A 286 -11.97 0.62 -2.12
N LEU A 287 -12.64 1.56 -1.46
CA LEU A 287 -12.05 2.56 -0.57
C LEU A 287 -11.04 3.53 -1.20
N SER A 288 -10.71 3.41 -2.50
CA SER A 288 -9.73 4.29 -3.16
C SER A 288 -10.12 5.76 -3.05
N THR A 289 -11.42 6.07 -3.23
CA THR A 289 -11.98 7.42 -3.07
C THR A 289 -12.44 7.76 -1.64
N VAL A 290 -12.28 6.82 -0.71
CA VAL A 290 -12.57 7.01 0.72
C VAL A 290 -11.29 7.41 1.45
N ILE A 291 -10.22 6.64 1.25
CA ILE A 291 -8.89 6.89 1.83
C ILE A 291 -8.19 8.03 1.08
N TYR A 292 -8.30 8.09 -0.25
CA TYR A 292 -7.78 9.19 -1.05
C TYR A 292 -8.92 10.07 -1.58
N LYS A 293 -8.66 11.37 -1.76
CA LYS A 293 -9.58 12.27 -2.47
C LYS A 293 -9.03 12.56 -3.86
N ASP A 294 -9.88 12.50 -4.88
CA ASP A 294 -9.47 12.83 -6.25
C ASP A 294 -9.09 14.32 -6.39
N SER A 295 -9.77 15.19 -5.65
CA SER A 295 -9.48 16.62 -5.66
C SER A 295 -10.07 17.36 -4.47
N ILE A 296 -9.54 18.55 -4.22
CA ILE A 296 -10.07 19.56 -3.30
C ILE A 296 -10.02 20.94 -3.98
N SER A 297 -10.95 21.80 -3.62
CA SER A 297 -11.00 23.22 -4.00
C SER A 297 -10.46 24.03 -2.82
N ALA A 298 -9.29 24.66 -2.98
CA ALA A 298 -8.64 25.42 -1.91
C ALA A 298 -8.05 26.74 -2.45
N GLY A 299 -8.34 27.85 -1.77
CA GLY A 299 -8.00 29.18 -2.27
C GLY A 299 -8.74 29.48 -3.58
N SER A 300 -8.02 29.97 -4.60
CA SER A 300 -8.57 30.25 -5.94
C SER A 300 -8.47 29.06 -6.91
N GLY A 301 -7.99 27.89 -6.46
CA GLY A 301 -7.63 26.78 -7.34
C GLY A 301 -8.21 25.43 -6.91
N ARG A 302 -8.16 24.48 -7.85
CA ARG A 302 -8.46 23.06 -7.59
C ARG A 302 -7.15 22.27 -7.56
N ILE A 303 -6.93 21.57 -6.47
CA ILE A 303 -5.80 20.66 -6.28
C ILE A 303 -6.30 19.25 -6.58
N ARG A 304 -5.57 18.50 -7.41
CA ARG A 304 -5.95 17.14 -7.83
C ARG A 304 -4.92 16.14 -7.35
N ALA A 305 -5.40 15.00 -6.86
CA ALA A 305 -4.55 13.82 -6.74
C ALA A 305 -4.22 13.31 -8.15
N ASN A 306 -3.02 12.80 -8.32
CA ASN A 306 -2.53 12.27 -9.56
C ASN A 306 -1.66 11.05 -9.28
N GLY A 307 -2.15 9.88 -9.70
CA GLY A 307 -1.53 8.59 -9.41
C GLY A 307 -1.12 7.81 -10.66
N ALA A 308 -1.54 8.21 -11.86
CA ALA A 308 -1.25 7.53 -13.11
C ALA A 308 0.06 8.03 -13.73
N ASP A 309 0.13 9.32 -14.09
CA ASP A 309 1.27 9.95 -14.74
C ASP A 309 1.92 11.01 -13.82
N GLY A 310 3.16 11.41 -14.09
CA GLY A 310 3.87 12.37 -13.24
C GLY A 310 3.51 13.85 -13.45
N PRO A 311 3.88 14.73 -12.49
CA PRO A 311 4.33 14.41 -11.13
C PRO A 311 3.16 13.85 -10.28
N ARG A 312 3.45 12.87 -9.43
CA ARG A 312 2.43 12.18 -8.63
C ARG A 312 2.23 12.89 -7.31
N PHE A 313 0.97 13.02 -6.92
CA PHE A 313 0.57 13.76 -5.75
C PHE A 313 -0.67 13.13 -5.15
N PHE A 314 -0.67 12.91 -3.84
CA PHE A 314 -1.72 12.16 -3.16
C PHE A 314 -2.42 13.05 -2.15
N LEU A 315 -3.75 13.07 -2.22
CA LEU A 315 -4.61 13.71 -1.23
C LEU A 315 -5.20 12.61 -0.35
N ILE A 316 -4.79 12.56 0.91
CA ILE A 316 -5.10 11.46 1.83
C ILE A 316 -6.06 11.97 2.90
N ASN A 317 -7.22 11.33 3.04
CA ASN A 317 -8.24 11.65 4.05
C ASN A 317 -7.95 10.90 5.36
N LEU A 318 -7.37 11.62 6.32
CA LEU A 318 -6.98 11.07 7.63
C LEU A 318 -8.18 10.77 8.54
N THR A 319 -9.34 11.35 8.24
CA THR A 319 -10.60 11.15 8.99
C THR A 319 -11.53 10.12 8.33
N SER A 320 -11.06 9.40 7.32
CA SER A 320 -11.85 8.39 6.60
C SER A 320 -12.15 7.12 7.41
N GLY A 321 -11.44 6.90 8.51
CA GLY A 321 -11.53 5.70 9.34
C GLY A 321 -10.15 5.15 9.68
N THR A 322 -10.13 3.94 10.24
CA THR A 322 -8.89 3.20 10.54
C THR A 322 -9.04 1.74 10.15
N THR A 323 -7.93 0.99 10.08
CA THR A 323 -7.99 -0.48 9.91
C THR A 323 -8.83 -1.15 11.00
N ALA A 324 -8.85 -0.61 12.23
CA ALA A 324 -9.57 -1.19 13.35
C ALA A 324 -11.07 -0.81 13.38
N SER A 325 -11.41 0.42 13.02
CA SER A 325 -12.79 0.94 13.06
C SER A 325 -13.53 0.87 11.72
N GLY A 326 -12.84 0.51 10.66
CA GLY A 326 -13.36 0.49 9.30
C GLY A 326 -13.34 1.86 8.63
N TYR A 327 -13.22 1.85 7.31
CA TYR A 327 -13.26 3.06 6.47
C TYR A 327 -14.69 3.31 5.96
N SER A 328 -15.12 4.57 5.95
CA SER A 328 -16.43 4.96 5.44
C SER A 328 -16.40 6.38 4.86
N PRO A 329 -17.12 6.64 3.74
CA PRO A 329 -17.28 8.01 3.23
C PRO A 329 -18.07 8.91 4.19
N THR A 330 -18.73 8.36 5.22
CA THR A 330 -19.45 9.12 6.25
C THR A 330 -18.61 9.49 7.47
N ASN A 331 -17.39 8.95 7.58
CA ASN A 331 -16.49 9.29 8.69
C ASN A 331 -15.95 10.71 8.51
N HIS A 332 -15.85 11.45 9.63
CA HIS A 332 -15.44 12.85 9.67
C HIS A 332 -15.01 13.25 11.09
N LEU A 333 -14.34 14.39 11.21
CA LEU A 333 -14.20 15.10 12.48
C LEU A 333 -15.38 16.05 12.67
N ASP A 334 -16.21 15.80 13.68
CA ASP A 334 -17.34 16.64 14.04
C ASP A 334 -16.90 17.70 15.06
N THR A 335 -16.57 18.91 14.59
CA THR A 335 -16.07 19.97 15.49
C THR A 335 -17.13 20.44 16.46
N THR A 336 -18.42 20.21 16.20
CA THR A 336 -19.53 20.63 17.08
C THR A 336 -19.54 19.88 18.42
N ARG A 337 -18.83 18.75 18.48
CA ARG A 337 -18.62 17.95 19.69
C ARG A 337 -17.39 18.37 20.49
N LEU A 338 -16.61 19.32 19.97
CA LEU A 338 -15.40 19.85 20.59
C LEU A 338 -15.72 21.23 21.18
N ALA A 339 -15.13 21.53 22.34
CA ALA A 339 -15.26 22.83 22.96
C ALA A 339 -14.64 23.93 22.09
N ASN A 340 -15.14 25.15 22.19
CA ASN A 340 -14.49 26.29 21.55
C ASN A 340 -13.07 26.47 22.14
N GLY A 341 -12.09 26.81 21.29
CA GLY A 341 -10.70 26.98 21.73
C GLY A 341 -9.67 26.68 20.65
N ARG A 342 -8.40 26.59 21.06
CA ARG A 342 -7.27 26.27 20.19
C ARG A 342 -6.97 24.77 20.23
N TYR A 343 -6.59 24.23 19.08
CA TYR A 343 -6.32 22.82 18.88
C TYR A 343 -5.02 22.63 18.09
N ARG A 344 -4.30 21.55 18.39
CA ARG A 344 -3.12 21.10 17.66
C ARG A 344 -3.40 19.73 17.06
N LEU A 345 -3.33 19.66 15.74
CA LEU A 345 -3.33 18.41 14.98
C LEU A 345 -1.88 18.01 14.73
N THR A 346 -1.53 16.78 15.10
CA THR A 346 -0.22 16.19 14.78
C THR A 346 -0.42 15.03 13.82
N ILE A 347 0.36 15.01 12.75
CA ILE A 347 0.33 14.00 11.68
C ILE A 347 1.69 13.33 11.65
N LYS A 348 1.70 12.00 11.62
CA LYS A 348 2.89 11.16 11.45
C LYS A 348 2.71 10.28 10.22
N VAL A 349 3.72 10.21 9.39
CA VAL A 349 3.74 9.37 8.19
C VAL A 349 5.08 8.66 8.09
N THR A 350 5.08 7.45 7.55
CA THR A 350 6.29 6.66 7.34
C THR A 350 6.24 6.02 5.95
N ASP A 351 7.39 5.86 5.31
CA ASP A 351 7.55 5.05 4.09
C ASP A 351 7.65 3.55 4.41
N SER A 352 7.81 2.70 3.38
CA SER A 352 7.95 1.26 3.56
C SER A 352 9.31 0.83 4.13
N ALA A 353 10.31 1.72 4.12
CA ALA A 353 11.63 1.47 4.70
C ALA A 353 11.74 1.90 6.18
N GLY A 354 10.68 2.52 6.73
CA GLY A 354 10.63 2.97 8.10
C GLY A 354 11.11 4.41 8.32
N ASN A 355 11.36 5.20 7.27
CA ASN A 355 11.78 6.59 7.42
C ASN A 355 10.57 7.47 7.81
N PRO A 356 10.58 8.16 8.97
CA PRO A 356 9.42 8.87 9.46
C PRO A 356 9.42 10.36 9.08
N ARG A 357 8.22 10.95 9.03
CA ARG A 357 7.99 12.39 8.97
C ARG A 357 6.83 12.76 9.89
N GLN A 358 6.98 13.88 10.59
CA GLN A 358 5.92 14.46 11.43
C GLN A 358 5.66 15.92 11.03
N LYS A 359 4.39 16.35 11.10
CA LYS A 359 3.98 17.74 10.95
C LYS A 359 2.86 18.05 11.94
N SER A 360 2.95 19.20 12.61
CA SER A 360 1.88 19.69 13.48
C SER A 360 1.34 21.02 12.94
N VAL A 361 0.02 21.20 13.02
CA VAL A 361 -0.67 22.43 12.63
C VAL A 361 -1.66 22.82 13.72
N GLU A 362 -1.83 24.12 13.94
CA GLU A 362 -2.75 24.66 14.93
C GLU A 362 -3.92 25.40 14.26
N PHE A 363 -5.10 25.28 14.86
CA PHE A 363 -6.33 25.93 14.43
C PHE A 363 -7.26 26.21 15.61
N GLN A 364 -8.31 27.01 15.38
CA GLN A 364 -9.36 27.29 16.36
C GLN A 364 -10.65 26.58 15.98
N ILE A 365 -11.40 26.15 17.00
CA ILE A 365 -12.79 25.72 16.85
C ILE A 365 -13.70 26.80 17.43
N ARG A 366 -14.72 27.19 16.65
CA ARG A 366 -15.82 28.07 17.07
C ARG A 366 -17.12 27.57 16.47
N ASN A 367 -17.94 26.90 17.29
CA ASN A 367 -19.24 26.36 16.90
C ASN A 367 -20.39 27.32 17.19
#